data_AF-E0S8U9-F1
#
_entry.id   AF-E0S8U9-F1
#
_cell.length_a   1.000
_cell.length_b   1.000
_cell.length_c   1.000
_cell.angle_alpha   90.00
_cell.angle_beta   90.00
_cell.angle_gamma   90.00
#
_symmetry.space_group_name_H-M   'P 1'
#
loop_
_entity.id
_entity.type
_entity.pdbx_description
1 polymer ?
#
loop_
_entity_poly.entity_id
_entity_poly.type
_entity_poly.pdbx_seq_one_letter_code
_entity_poly.pdbx_strand_id
1 'polypeptide(L)'
;MLPGLQIFDLHEPSKCKILNTIGKDFEDCSPKPISKYHSSECTSECNDHHLIVYLENALCRGTQVEYEDISRMLLHRNSKVRRISLMLHYRNFPDIIPPSFQDDPDHSVRAVYLSQRWNLRISSLIKQAEDENPDVRIAALHQLMRFSEDEKYKIKILRSVCHRIHDRELTIRVFVSRAIGEFKDLSDEVVEKLLSKQVTSLDDQKLCGALIYGVEDEYSDVRRNTISSVYSLVTPGIVSRAFDFIVDSLNDEDGDLRELSTLCLKKMSIKYTLVIDREIVRQICESLKERRSKVKANILSLLANLKYEDVEIFDILVSHMDVNVRSRDVFRCIRKIVSRNRKLFFANMDRFYKHTSIAQVESSLEDTFYIARLVVLRELKKANPGIRMSEVIENHFLFLEIMECSEPDGCGGGYVFFRDILHQFLEELDGGEQREKNYRRLFRRMKKENDHRYWFIYYIYKGMAELLRKGKSNILQRIPFLFANTGFDPSMANNTKNIAEYIRSLDFGSIRFLKYDVDVPSRVKVCGRMPVRFSASLLFEKDHQDVHLKVWSSDKTPIYFKARKTIEVCILEDVSSIYCSVVKLHSGQDIPLSHTKAISIERKKPRKDLIPGIDLY
;
A
#
# COMPACT_ATOMS: atom_id res chain seq x y z
N MET A 1 -17.66 -20.73 33.82
CA MET A 1 -18.80 -21.28 33.07
C MET A 1 -18.27 -21.74 31.71
N LEU A 2 -18.38 -23.02 31.40
CA LEU A 2 -18.00 -23.58 30.10
C LEU A 2 -19.23 -23.56 29.17
N PRO A 3 -19.11 -23.11 27.90
CA PRO A 3 -20.20 -23.16 26.94
C PRO A 3 -20.35 -24.60 26.41
N GLY A 4 -21.50 -25.24 26.63
CA GLY A 4 -21.80 -26.55 26.02
C GLY A 4 -22.75 -27.48 26.78
N LEU A 5 -23.15 -27.20 28.02
CA LEU A 5 -24.19 -27.99 28.69
C LEU A 5 -25.58 -27.51 28.24
N GLN A 6 -26.12 -28.16 27.21
CA GLN A 6 -27.57 -28.25 27.06
C GLN A 6 -28.10 -29.07 28.24
N ILE A 7 -28.68 -28.36 29.21
CA ILE A 7 -29.49 -28.96 30.27
C ILE A 7 -30.76 -29.47 29.58
N PHE A 8 -30.89 -30.79 29.45
CA PHE A 8 -32.18 -31.38 29.10
C PHE A 8 -33.12 -31.19 30.28
N ASP A 9 -34.16 -30.38 30.09
CA ASP A 9 -35.42 -30.61 30.76
C ASP A 9 -35.95 -31.95 30.24
N LEU A 10 -35.89 -32.99 31.09
CA LEU A 10 -36.90 -34.05 31.28
C LEU A 10 -36.33 -35.07 32.28
N HIS A 11 -36.75 -34.89 33.54
CA HIS A 11 -36.36 -35.61 34.78
C HIS A 11 -35.02 -35.18 35.37
N GLU A 12 -35.08 -34.58 36.56
CA GLU A 12 -33.91 -34.21 37.34
C GLU A 12 -32.93 -35.40 37.45
N PRO A 13 -31.68 -35.26 36.99
CA PRO A 13 -30.63 -36.26 37.18
C PRO A 13 -30.44 -36.66 38.67
N SER A 14 -30.92 -35.81 39.58
CA SER A 14 -30.82 -35.94 41.04
C SER A 14 -31.40 -37.24 41.59
N LYS A 15 -32.38 -37.88 40.93
CA LYS A 15 -33.07 -39.07 41.46
C LYS A 15 -32.53 -40.41 40.96
N CYS A 16 -31.74 -40.44 39.88
CA CYS A 16 -31.15 -41.70 39.42
C CYS A 16 -29.89 -42.03 40.25
N LYS A 17 -29.99 -43.08 41.08
CA LYS A 17 -28.87 -43.55 41.91
C LYS A 17 -27.62 -43.89 41.09
N ILE A 18 -27.79 -44.40 39.87
CA ILE A 18 -26.67 -44.76 39.00
C ILE A 18 -25.93 -43.53 38.48
N LEU A 19 -26.63 -42.49 38.00
CA LEU A 19 -25.99 -41.25 37.53
C LEU A 19 -25.16 -40.58 38.64
N ASN A 20 -25.71 -40.51 39.85
CA ASN A 20 -24.98 -40.00 41.01
C ASN A 20 -23.75 -40.85 41.33
N THR A 21 -23.83 -42.16 41.12
CA THR A 21 -22.71 -43.09 41.32
C THR A 21 -21.63 -42.88 40.27
N ILE A 22 -21.99 -42.73 38.99
CA ILE A 22 -21.02 -42.44 37.91
C ILE A 22 -20.25 -41.17 38.23
N GLY A 23 -20.96 -40.08 38.58
CA GLY A 23 -20.32 -38.80 38.93
C GLY A 23 -19.30 -38.95 40.05
N LYS A 24 -19.70 -39.58 41.17
CA LYS A 24 -18.81 -39.84 42.31
C LYS A 24 -17.61 -40.71 41.94
N ASP A 25 -17.83 -41.82 41.24
CA ASP A 25 -16.74 -42.74 40.87
C ASP A 25 -15.68 -42.02 39.98
N PHE A 26 -16.09 -41.09 39.11
CA PHE A 26 -15.16 -40.25 38.34
C PHE A 26 -14.51 -39.13 39.16
N GLU A 27 -15.19 -38.56 40.15
CA GLU A 27 -14.62 -37.59 41.11
C GLU A 27 -13.55 -38.25 41.99
N ASP A 28 -13.80 -39.49 42.41
CA ASP A 28 -12.91 -40.31 43.23
C ASP A 28 -11.80 -41.00 42.41
N CYS A 29 -11.69 -40.71 41.11
CA CYS A 29 -10.73 -41.33 40.18
C CYS A 29 -10.77 -42.88 40.17
N SER A 30 -11.94 -43.46 40.43
CA SER A 30 -12.15 -44.91 40.50
C SER A 30 -13.37 -45.38 39.66
N PRO A 31 -13.44 -45.01 38.36
CA PRO A 31 -14.56 -45.40 37.51
C PRO A 31 -14.64 -46.92 37.38
N LYS A 32 -15.80 -47.48 37.69
CA LYS A 32 -16.12 -48.90 37.47
C LYS A 32 -16.31 -49.21 35.97
N PRO A 33 -16.21 -50.49 35.55
CA PRO A 33 -16.52 -50.89 34.18
C PRO A 33 -17.94 -50.48 33.74
N ILE A 34 -18.12 -50.12 32.48
CA ILE A 34 -19.38 -49.52 31.99
C ILE A 34 -20.61 -50.42 32.24
N SER A 35 -20.40 -51.73 32.20
CA SER A 35 -21.43 -52.75 32.47
C SER A 35 -22.03 -52.65 33.88
N LYS A 36 -21.30 -52.09 34.84
CA LYS A 36 -21.76 -51.88 36.23
C LYS A 36 -22.75 -50.72 36.36
N TYR A 37 -22.86 -49.87 35.36
CA TYR A 37 -23.80 -48.75 35.35
C TYR A 37 -25.07 -49.03 34.53
N HIS A 38 -25.25 -50.26 34.06
CA HIS A 38 -26.53 -50.70 33.51
C HIS A 38 -27.45 -51.15 34.65
N SER A 39 -28.68 -50.64 34.69
CA SER A 39 -29.69 -51.05 35.67
C SER A 39 -30.95 -51.57 34.98
N SER A 40 -31.40 -52.77 35.36
CA SER A 40 -32.70 -53.32 34.93
C SER A 40 -33.89 -52.58 35.52
N GLU A 41 -33.67 -51.77 36.57
CA GLU A 41 -34.70 -50.93 37.19
C GLU A 41 -34.88 -49.59 36.45
N CYS A 42 -33.97 -49.27 35.52
CA CYS A 42 -34.01 -48.03 34.76
C CYS A 42 -34.63 -48.25 33.37
N THR A 43 -35.26 -47.20 32.82
CA THR A 43 -35.76 -47.23 31.45
C THR A 43 -34.61 -47.35 30.45
N SER A 44 -34.92 -47.78 29.23
CA SER A 44 -33.94 -47.87 28.15
C SER A 44 -33.26 -46.52 27.86
N GLU A 45 -34.03 -45.43 27.87
CA GLU A 45 -33.52 -44.06 27.69
C GLU A 45 -32.62 -43.61 28.86
N CYS A 46 -32.99 -43.98 30.08
CA CYS A 46 -32.19 -43.69 31.27
C CYS A 46 -30.84 -44.43 31.22
N ASN A 47 -30.84 -45.70 30.80
CA ASN A 47 -29.60 -46.44 30.58
C ASN A 47 -28.75 -45.85 29.44
N ASP A 48 -29.35 -45.41 28.33
CA ASP A 48 -28.62 -44.67 27.29
C ASP A 48 -27.95 -43.40 27.87
N HIS A 49 -28.64 -42.69 28.77
CA HIS A 49 -28.09 -41.52 29.45
C HIS A 49 -26.95 -41.87 30.41
N HIS A 50 -27.01 -43.01 31.11
CA HIS A 50 -25.88 -43.49 31.91
C HIS A 50 -24.62 -43.67 31.06
N LEU A 51 -24.77 -44.27 29.87
CA LEU A 51 -23.67 -44.45 28.92
C LEU A 51 -23.10 -43.10 28.48
N ILE A 52 -23.95 -42.16 28.10
CA ILE A 52 -23.53 -40.81 27.68
C ILE A 52 -22.72 -40.13 28.78
N VAL A 53 -23.23 -40.09 30.02
CA VAL A 53 -22.56 -39.42 31.15
C VAL A 53 -21.22 -40.10 31.47
N TYR A 54 -21.18 -41.43 31.44
CA TYR A 54 -19.93 -42.18 31.62
C TYR A 54 -18.91 -41.83 30.53
N LEU A 55 -19.31 -41.89 29.25
CA LEU A 55 -18.42 -41.66 28.11
C LEU A 55 -17.94 -40.21 28.04
N GLU A 56 -18.80 -39.23 28.33
CA GLU A 56 -18.40 -37.81 28.40
C GLU A 56 -17.37 -37.58 29.51
N ASN A 57 -17.59 -38.15 30.71
CA ASN A 57 -16.62 -38.05 31.79
C ASN A 57 -15.29 -38.72 31.44
N ALA A 58 -15.33 -39.92 30.84
CA ALA A 58 -14.12 -40.62 30.39
C ALA A 58 -13.34 -39.79 29.36
N LEU A 59 -14.05 -39.19 28.39
CA LEU A 59 -13.44 -38.37 27.35
C LEU A 59 -12.84 -37.08 27.93
N CYS A 60 -13.57 -36.37 28.80
CA CYS A 60 -13.10 -35.13 29.42
C CYS A 60 -11.91 -35.35 30.35
N ARG A 61 -11.93 -36.42 31.15
CA ARG A 61 -10.89 -36.73 32.14
C ARG A 61 -9.72 -37.53 31.57
N GLY A 62 -9.82 -38.00 30.31
CA GLY A 62 -8.78 -38.81 29.69
C GLY A 62 -8.61 -40.18 30.34
N THR A 63 -9.70 -40.73 30.88
CA THR A 63 -9.72 -42.03 31.55
C THR A 63 -9.46 -43.14 30.52
N GLN A 64 -8.60 -44.10 30.88
CA GLN A 64 -8.43 -45.31 30.07
C GLN A 64 -9.72 -46.13 30.08
N VAL A 65 -10.13 -46.55 28.88
CA VAL A 65 -11.34 -47.34 28.66
C VAL A 65 -10.96 -48.66 28.02
N GLU A 66 -11.74 -49.69 28.26
CA GLU A 66 -11.54 -51.01 27.65
C GLU A 66 -12.01 -51.00 26.19
N TYR A 67 -11.24 -51.62 25.31
CA TYR A 67 -11.56 -51.69 23.88
C TYR A 67 -12.89 -52.41 23.62
N GLU A 68 -13.16 -53.50 24.34
CA GLU A 68 -14.39 -54.28 24.22
C GLU A 68 -15.64 -53.47 24.59
N ASP A 69 -15.52 -52.57 25.57
CA ASP A 69 -16.61 -51.68 25.96
C ASP A 69 -16.88 -50.66 24.85
N ILE A 70 -15.84 -49.99 24.35
CA ILE A 70 -15.98 -48.97 23.31
C ILE A 70 -16.46 -49.56 21.99
N SER A 71 -15.90 -50.70 21.55
CA SER A 71 -16.29 -51.36 20.30
C SER A 71 -17.77 -51.77 20.29
N ARG A 72 -18.34 -52.19 21.43
CA ARG A 72 -19.79 -52.42 21.56
C ARG A 72 -20.59 -51.13 21.42
N MET A 73 -20.13 -50.04 22.02
CA MET A 73 -20.83 -48.75 21.99
C MET A 73 -20.79 -48.07 20.61
N LEU A 74 -19.81 -48.39 19.78
CA LEU A 74 -19.75 -47.94 18.39
C LEU A 74 -20.96 -48.40 17.56
N LEU A 75 -21.59 -49.52 17.89
CA LEU A 75 -22.78 -50.04 17.19
C LEU A 75 -24.09 -49.74 17.94
N HIS A 76 -24.05 -48.86 18.94
CA HIS A 76 -25.20 -48.56 19.77
C HIS A 76 -26.30 -47.83 18.98
N ARG A 77 -27.58 -48.07 19.28
CA ARG A 77 -28.71 -47.42 18.56
C ARG A 77 -28.74 -45.90 18.73
N ASN A 78 -28.29 -45.41 19.89
CA ASN A 78 -28.24 -43.98 20.21
C ASN A 78 -27.02 -43.33 19.55
N SER A 79 -27.24 -42.30 18.73
CA SER A 79 -26.17 -41.63 17.98
C SER A 79 -25.18 -40.88 18.86
N LYS A 80 -25.63 -40.30 19.98
CA LYS A 80 -24.74 -39.60 20.92
C LYS A 80 -23.75 -40.57 21.57
N VAL A 81 -24.22 -41.77 21.93
CA VAL A 81 -23.34 -42.86 22.40
C VAL A 81 -22.31 -43.19 21.32
N ARG A 82 -22.74 -43.50 20.08
CA ARG A 82 -21.81 -43.81 18.97
C ARG A 82 -20.78 -42.70 18.75
N ARG A 83 -21.22 -41.44 18.74
CA ARG A 83 -20.36 -40.27 18.53
C ARG A 83 -19.26 -40.18 19.59
N ILE A 84 -19.62 -40.20 20.88
CA ILE A 84 -18.63 -40.06 21.95
C ILE A 84 -17.71 -41.28 21.98
N SER A 85 -18.26 -42.49 21.77
CA SER A 85 -17.47 -43.71 21.66
C SER A 85 -16.49 -43.65 20.51
N LEU A 86 -16.85 -43.06 19.37
CA LEU A 86 -15.93 -42.86 18.23
C LEU A 86 -14.79 -41.89 18.58
N MET A 87 -15.06 -40.82 19.33
CA MET A 87 -14.04 -39.90 19.83
C MET A 87 -13.09 -40.60 20.82
N LEU A 88 -13.64 -41.38 21.75
CA LEU A 88 -12.87 -42.17 22.70
C LEU A 88 -12.04 -43.26 22.01
N HIS A 89 -12.60 -43.91 21.00
CA HIS A 89 -11.92 -44.92 20.18
C HIS A 89 -10.69 -44.31 19.53
N TYR A 90 -10.85 -43.17 18.85
CA TYR A 90 -9.74 -42.48 18.21
C TYR A 90 -8.63 -42.11 19.20
N ARG A 91 -9.01 -41.64 20.40
CA ARG A 91 -8.05 -41.21 21.42
C ARG A 91 -7.27 -42.37 22.05
N ASN A 92 -7.94 -43.48 22.35
CA ASN A 92 -7.34 -44.59 23.11
C ASN A 92 -6.80 -45.71 22.22
N PHE A 93 -7.31 -45.84 20.99
CA PHE A 93 -6.99 -46.94 20.07
C PHE A 93 -6.70 -46.42 18.65
N PRO A 94 -5.74 -45.49 18.48
CA PRO A 94 -5.47 -44.86 17.18
C PRO A 94 -5.05 -45.86 16.08
N ASP A 95 -4.44 -46.99 16.48
CA ASP A 95 -3.95 -48.02 15.56
C ASP A 95 -5.05 -49.02 15.12
N ILE A 96 -6.22 -48.99 15.77
CA ILE A 96 -7.33 -49.88 15.45
C ILE A 96 -8.33 -49.13 14.58
N ILE A 97 -8.56 -49.62 13.36
CA ILE A 97 -9.50 -49.00 12.42
C ILE A 97 -10.94 -49.38 12.85
N PRO A 98 -11.82 -48.42 13.16
CA PRO A 98 -13.21 -48.72 13.47
C PRO A 98 -14.01 -49.10 12.21
N PRO A 99 -15.22 -49.66 12.37
CA PRO A 99 -16.17 -49.81 11.27
C PRO A 99 -16.39 -48.49 10.51
N SER A 100 -16.81 -48.57 9.25
CA SER A 100 -17.15 -47.38 8.47
C SER A 100 -18.41 -46.73 9.03
N PHE A 101 -18.32 -45.45 9.39
CA PHE A 101 -19.46 -44.61 9.78
C PHE A 101 -19.81 -43.57 8.70
N GLN A 102 -19.37 -43.77 7.45
CA GLN A 102 -19.65 -42.83 6.35
C GLN A 102 -21.14 -42.77 5.98
N ASP A 103 -21.90 -43.82 6.24
CA ASP A 103 -23.33 -43.88 5.98
C ASP A 103 -24.15 -43.96 7.29
N ASP A 104 -23.58 -43.53 8.44
CA ASP A 104 -24.32 -43.42 9.70
C ASP A 104 -25.50 -42.46 9.53
N PRO A 105 -26.71 -42.76 10.03
CA PRO A 105 -27.87 -41.86 9.89
C PRO A 105 -27.65 -40.50 10.55
N ASP A 106 -26.83 -40.43 11.59
CA ASP A 106 -26.57 -39.20 12.34
C ASP A 106 -25.33 -38.47 11.78
N HIS A 107 -25.54 -37.25 11.31
CA HIS A 107 -24.50 -36.42 10.72
C HIS A 107 -23.36 -36.09 11.69
N SER A 108 -23.64 -36.02 13.00
CA SER A 108 -22.61 -35.72 14.01
C SER A 108 -21.64 -36.89 14.18
N VAL A 109 -22.12 -38.13 14.00
CA VAL A 109 -21.26 -39.32 13.95
C VAL A 109 -20.44 -39.31 12.66
N ARG A 110 -21.06 -39.05 11.50
CA ARG A 110 -20.36 -38.94 10.20
C ARG A 110 -19.26 -37.87 10.24
N ALA A 111 -19.55 -36.69 10.76
CA ALA A 111 -18.60 -35.59 10.86
C ALA A 111 -17.40 -35.93 11.76
N VAL A 112 -17.64 -36.52 12.94
CA VAL A 112 -16.56 -37.01 13.81
C VAL A 112 -15.73 -38.06 13.10
N TYR A 113 -16.35 -39.01 12.40
CA TYR A 113 -15.66 -40.05 11.63
C TYR A 113 -14.73 -39.45 10.57
N LEU A 114 -15.23 -38.51 9.78
CA LEU A 114 -14.47 -37.86 8.70
C LEU A 114 -13.39 -36.90 9.22
N SER A 115 -13.56 -36.31 10.40
CA SER A 115 -12.52 -35.46 11.00
C SER A 115 -11.26 -36.25 11.38
N GLN A 116 -11.35 -37.58 11.46
CA GLN A 116 -10.21 -38.44 11.78
C GLN A 116 -9.35 -38.73 10.56
N ARG A 117 -8.06 -38.98 10.78
CA ARG A 117 -7.06 -39.14 9.71
C ARG A 117 -7.03 -40.54 9.07
N TRP A 118 -8.14 -41.27 9.02
CA TRP A 118 -8.20 -42.60 8.41
C TRP A 118 -8.08 -42.55 6.88
N ASN A 119 -7.56 -43.63 6.29
CA ASN A 119 -7.40 -43.77 4.84
C ASN A 119 -8.75 -44.12 4.20
N LEU A 120 -9.51 -43.09 3.84
CA LEU A 120 -10.80 -43.22 3.20
C LEU A 120 -10.66 -43.19 1.67
N ARG A 121 -11.57 -43.89 0.98
CA ARG A 121 -11.62 -43.84 -0.50
C ARG A 121 -12.03 -42.44 -0.95
N ILE A 122 -11.28 -41.88 -1.89
CA ILE A 122 -11.53 -40.52 -2.43
C ILE A 122 -12.92 -40.40 -3.04
N SER A 123 -13.44 -41.43 -3.71
CA SER A 123 -14.82 -41.44 -4.22
C SER A 123 -15.86 -41.28 -3.10
N SER A 124 -15.61 -41.87 -1.94
CA SER A 124 -16.48 -41.74 -0.78
C SER A 124 -16.38 -40.33 -0.19
N LEU A 125 -15.17 -39.79 -0.05
CA LEU A 125 -14.98 -38.41 0.42
C LEU A 125 -15.66 -37.37 -0.48
N ILE A 126 -15.63 -37.55 -1.80
CA ILE A 126 -16.36 -36.69 -2.75
C ILE A 126 -17.88 -36.76 -2.52
N LYS A 127 -18.43 -37.96 -2.29
CA LYS A 127 -19.86 -38.12 -1.93
C LYS A 127 -20.18 -37.37 -0.63
N GLN A 128 -19.31 -37.46 0.38
CA GLN A 128 -19.51 -36.79 1.68
C GLN A 128 -19.34 -35.26 1.60
N ALA A 129 -18.55 -34.76 0.65
CA ALA A 129 -18.49 -33.31 0.36
C ALA A 129 -19.81 -32.77 -0.24
N GLU A 130 -20.74 -33.66 -0.62
CA GLU A 130 -22.09 -33.34 -1.08
C GLU A 130 -23.17 -33.66 -0.04
N ASP A 131 -22.80 -33.99 1.21
CA ASP A 131 -23.74 -34.28 2.31
C ASP A 131 -24.66 -33.08 2.61
N GLU A 132 -25.89 -33.35 3.07
CA GLU A 132 -26.86 -32.32 3.44
C GLU A 132 -26.37 -31.47 4.62
N ASN A 133 -25.61 -32.08 5.55
CA ASN A 133 -25.10 -31.42 6.72
C ASN A 133 -23.73 -30.76 6.46
N PRO A 134 -23.55 -29.48 6.83
CA PRO A 134 -22.32 -28.76 6.55
C PRO A 134 -21.09 -29.25 7.32
N ASP A 135 -21.25 -29.77 8.54
CA ASP A 135 -20.13 -30.29 9.33
C ASP A 135 -19.52 -31.54 8.67
N VAL A 136 -20.36 -32.35 8.03
CA VAL A 136 -19.92 -33.50 7.23
C VAL A 136 -19.20 -33.02 5.98
N ARG A 137 -19.77 -32.04 5.25
CA ARG A 137 -19.15 -31.48 4.03
C ARG A 137 -17.76 -30.90 4.32
N ILE A 138 -17.63 -30.06 5.33
CA ILE A 138 -16.35 -29.41 5.66
C ILE A 138 -15.31 -30.44 6.13
N ALA A 139 -15.71 -31.43 6.93
CA ALA A 139 -14.82 -32.51 7.35
C ALA A 139 -14.33 -33.34 6.14
N ALA A 140 -15.23 -33.66 5.20
CA ALA A 140 -14.88 -34.35 3.96
C ALA A 140 -13.89 -33.53 3.11
N LEU A 141 -14.13 -32.22 2.94
CA LEU A 141 -13.26 -31.31 2.20
C LEU A 141 -11.86 -31.22 2.82
N HIS A 142 -11.76 -31.11 4.15
CA HIS A 142 -10.47 -31.15 4.84
C HIS A 142 -9.70 -32.46 4.58
N GLN A 143 -10.39 -33.60 4.58
CA GLN A 143 -9.74 -34.88 4.24
C GLN A 143 -9.31 -34.95 2.78
N LEU A 144 -10.14 -34.46 1.85
CA LEU A 144 -9.80 -34.41 0.43
C LEU A 144 -8.52 -33.62 0.16
N MET A 145 -8.34 -32.48 0.84
CA MET A 145 -7.14 -31.65 0.68
C MET A 145 -5.85 -32.35 1.11
N ARG A 146 -5.89 -33.43 1.89
CA ARG A 146 -4.69 -34.25 2.19
C ARG A 146 -4.14 -34.96 0.95
N PHE A 147 -4.95 -35.11 -0.08
CA PHE A 147 -4.62 -35.78 -1.34
C PHE A 147 -4.53 -34.80 -2.51
N SER A 148 -4.50 -33.48 -2.25
CA SER A 148 -4.48 -32.44 -3.31
C SER A 148 -3.22 -32.49 -4.19
N GLU A 149 -2.10 -32.99 -3.66
CA GLU A 149 -0.83 -33.13 -4.37
C GLU A 149 -0.71 -34.47 -5.14
N ASP A 150 -1.67 -35.40 -4.97
CA ASP A 150 -1.65 -36.67 -5.70
C ASP A 150 -2.17 -36.46 -7.13
N GLU A 151 -1.27 -36.49 -8.11
CA GLU A 151 -1.57 -36.29 -9.54
C GLU A 151 -2.73 -37.15 -10.05
N LYS A 152 -2.91 -38.37 -9.51
CA LYS A 152 -3.98 -39.26 -9.94
C LYS A 152 -5.37 -38.70 -9.61
N TYR A 153 -5.49 -37.93 -8.53
CA TYR A 153 -6.76 -37.46 -8.01
C TYR A 153 -6.88 -35.92 -7.96
N LYS A 154 -5.78 -35.20 -8.17
CA LYS A 154 -5.66 -33.73 -8.08
C LYS A 154 -6.82 -33.00 -8.74
N ILE A 155 -7.05 -33.24 -10.04
CA ILE A 155 -8.13 -32.56 -10.78
C ILE A 155 -9.53 -32.98 -10.30
N LYS A 156 -9.70 -34.24 -9.90
CA LYS A 156 -10.98 -34.73 -9.38
C LYS A 156 -11.32 -34.07 -8.04
N ILE A 157 -10.33 -33.91 -7.17
CA ILE A 157 -10.45 -33.23 -5.88
C ILE A 157 -10.70 -31.74 -6.12
N LEU A 158 -9.93 -31.09 -7.01
CA LEU A 158 -10.12 -29.69 -7.37
C LEU A 158 -11.55 -29.41 -7.82
N ARG A 159 -12.12 -30.23 -8.72
CA ARG A 159 -13.52 -30.11 -9.14
C ARG A 159 -14.50 -30.19 -7.96
N SER A 160 -14.28 -31.13 -7.04
CA SER A 160 -15.12 -31.29 -5.85
C SER A 160 -15.04 -30.05 -4.94
N VAL A 161 -13.85 -29.47 -4.78
CA VAL A 161 -13.62 -28.26 -3.98
C VAL A 161 -14.26 -27.04 -4.67
N CYS A 162 -13.97 -26.80 -5.95
CA CYS A 162 -14.52 -25.67 -6.71
C CYS A 162 -16.05 -25.67 -6.74
N HIS A 163 -16.68 -26.84 -6.85
CA HIS A 163 -18.15 -26.95 -6.83
C HIS A 163 -18.79 -26.49 -5.51
N ARG A 164 -18.00 -26.33 -4.44
CA ARG A 164 -18.43 -25.82 -3.13
C ARG A 164 -18.23 -24.32 -2.95
N ILE A 165 -17.78 -23.60 -3.98
CA ILE A 165 -17.74 -22.12 -3.92
C ILE A 165 -19.13 -21.51 -3.81
N HIS A 166 -20.19 -22.25 -4.19
CA HIS A 166 -21.59 -21.85 -4.06
C HIS A 166 -22.30 -22.51 -2.87
N ASP A 167 -21.54 -23.00 -1.89
CA ASP A 167 -22.15 -23.63 -0.72
C ASP A 167 -23.04 -22.62 0.05
N ARG A 168 -24.14 -23.11 0.63
CA ARG A 168 -25.04 -22.27 1.42
C ARG A 168 -24.36 -21.76 2.68
N GLU A 169 -23.43 -22.54 3.24
CA GLU A 169 -22.69 -22.16 4.44
C GLU A 169 -21.45 -21.33 4.11
N LEU A 170 -21.36 -20.15 4.74
CA LEU A 170 -20.23 -19.24 4.60
C LEU A 170 -18.90 -19.91 4.97
N THR A 171 -18.87 -20.71 6.04
CA THR A 171 -17.65 -21.37 6.52
C THR A 171 -17.05 -22.29 5.46
N ILE A 172 -17.88 -22.96 4.67
CA ILE A 172 -17.45 -23.80 3.55
C ILE A 172 -16.93 -22.93 2.41
N ARG A 173 -17.63 -21.84 2.04
CA ARG A 173 -17.17 -20.94 0.98
C ARG A 173 -15.82 -20.27 1.32
N VAL A 174 -15.62 -19.88 2.57
CA VAL A 174 -14.34 -19.36 3.09
C VAL A 174 -13.24 -20.43 2.99
N PHE A 175 -13.54 -21.67 3.39
CA PHE A 175 -12.59 -22.77 3.26
C PHE A 175 -12.21 -23.01 1.79
N VAL A 176 -13.20 -23.12 0.90
CA VAL A 176 -13.02 -23.45 -0.51
C VAL A 176 -12.23 -22.36 -1.24
N SER A 177 -12.61 -21.09 -1.05
CA SER A 177 -11.92 -19.94 -1.68
C SER A 177 -10.43 -19.90 -1.34
N ARG A 178 -10.04 -20.36 -0.15
CA ARG A 178 -8.63 -20.54 0.23
C ARG A 178 -8.02 -21.82 -0.35
N ALA A 179 -8.73 -22.95 -0.23
CA ALA A 179 -8.22 -24.27 -0.61
C ALA A 179 -7.86 -24.37 -2.09
N ILE A 180 -8.58 -23.65 -2.97
CA ILE A 180 -8.28 -23.61 -4.42
C ILE A 180 -6.84 -23.13 -4.67
N GLY A 181 -6.34 -22.17 -3.89
CA GLY A 181 -4.97 -21.65 -4.01
C GLY A 181 -3.87 -22.58 -3.50
N GLU A 182 -4.22 -23.69 -2.86
CA GLU A 182 -3.26 -24.67 -2.32
C GLU A 182 -2.89 -25.75 -3.36
N PHE A 183 -3.60 -25.82 -4.49
CA PHE A 183 -3.27 -26.74 -5.58
C PHE A 183 -2.08 -26.23 -6.37
N LYS A 184 -0.99 -27.01 -6.42
CA LYS A 184 0.22 -26.68 -7.15
C LYS A 184 0.28 -27.38 -8.50
N ASP A 185 1.08 -26.80 -9.40
CA ASP A 185 1.41 -27.37 -10.71
C ASP A 185 0.18 -27.69 -11.57
N LEU A 186 -0.87 -26.87 -11.44
CA LEU A 186 -2.01 -26.92 -12.35
C LEU A 186 -1.58 -26.46 -13.75
N SER A 187 -2.13 -27.11 -14.79
CA SER A 187 -1.93 -26.63 -16.16
C SER A 187 -2.63 -25.29 -16.37
N ASP A 188 -2.08 -24.49 -17.28
CA ASP A 188 -2.65 -23.19 -17.62
C ASP A 188 -4.13 -23.34 -18.06
N GLU A 189 -4.47 -24.35 -18.87
CA GLU A 189 -5.86 -24.62 -19.28
C GLU A 189 -6.83 -24.77 -18.08
N VAL A 190 -6.40 -25.46 -17.01
CA VAL A 190 -7.22 -25.64 -15.81
C VAL A 190 -7.43 -24.30 -15.09
N VAL A 191 -6.37 -23.49 -14.97
CA VAL A 191 -6.46 -22.18 -14.31
C VAL A 191 -7.29 -21.19 -15.15
N GLU A 192 -7.19 -21.23 -16.48
CA GLU A 192 -8.04 -20.45 -17.36
C GLU A 192 -9.51 -20.77 -17.17
N LYS A 193 -9.87 -22.05 -17.02
CA LYS A 193 -11.24 -22.46 -16.70
C LYS A 193 -11.70 -21.90 -15.37
N LEU A 194 -10.88 -21.93 -14.32
CA LEU A 194 -11.20 -21.32 -13.03
C LEU A 194 -11.50 -19.80 -13.16
N LEU A 195 -10.81 -19.13 -14.07
CA LEU A 195 -10.95 -17.70 -14.41
C LEU A 195 -11.93 -17.44 -15.57
N SER A 196 -12.80 -18.40 -15.92
CA SER A 196 -13.75 -18.29 -17.03
C SER A 196 -15.12 -18.89 -16.69
N LYS A 197 -16.21 -18.13 -16.89
CA LYS A 197 -17.57 -18.68 -16.82
C LYS A 197 -17.93 -19.54 -18.03
N GLN A 198 -17.09 -19.59 -19.08
CA GLN A 198 -17.36 -20.37 -20.27
C GLN A 198 -17.16 -21.87 -20.01
N VAL A 199 -18.24 -22.64 -20.17
CA VAL A 199 -18.22 -24.10 -20.03
C VAL A 199 -17.97 -24.73 -21.40
N THR A 200 -16.82 -25.37 -21.56
CA THR A 200 -16.40 -26.04 -22.81
C THR A 200 -16.80 -27.52 -22.87
N SER A 201 -17.05 -28.14 -21.71
CA SER A 201 -17.50 -29.53 -21.60
C SER A 201 -18.32 -29.75 -20.34
N LEU A 202 -19.10 -30.84 -20.29
CA LEU A 202 -19.87 -31.23 -19.10
C LEU A 202 -18.96 -31.46 -17.88
N ASP A 203 -17.76 -31.99 -18.09
CA ASP A 203 -16.78 -32.25 -17.03
C ASP A 203 -16.17 -30.97 -16.44
N ASP A 204 -16.26 -29.85 -17.17
CA ASP A 204 -15.72 -28.56 -16.75
C ASP A 204 -16.73 -27.73 -15.94
N GLN A 205 -18.01 -28.10 -15.92
CA GLN A 205 -19.06 -27.34 -15.25
C GLN A 205 -18.80 -27.13 -13.74
N LYS A 206 -18.14 -28.08 -13.08
CA LYS A 206 -17.77 -27.98 -11.65
C LYS A 206 -16.51 -27.14 -11.39
N LEU A 207 -15.76 -26.80 -12.43
CA LEU A 207 -14.49 -26.07 -12.36
C LEU A 207 -14.66 -24.62 -12.83
N CYS A 208 -15.40 -24.42 -13.92
CA CYS A 208 -15.48 -23.15 -14.62
C CYS A 208 -16.02 -22.02 -13.73
N GLY A 209 -15.29 -20.92 -13.71
CA GLY A 209 -15.70 -19.68 -13.06
C GLY A 209 -15.61 -19.71 -11.53
N ALA A 210 -15.07 -20.77 -10.93
CA ALA A 210 -14.99 -20.88 -9.47
C ALA A 210 -14.30 -19.67 -8.82
N LEU A 211 -13.22 -19.15 -9.42
CA LEU A 211 -12.55 -17.94 -8.90
C LEU A 211 -13.35 -16.66 -9.20
N ILE A 212 -14.09 -16.60 -10.30
CA ILE A 212 -14.98 -15.47 -10.58
C ILE A 212 -16.07 -15.39 -9.52
N TYR A 213 -16.73 -16.52 -9.24
CA TYR A 213 -17.77 -16.59 -8.23
C TYR A 213 -17.26 -16.28 -6.82
N GLY A 214 -16.03 -16.71 -6.49
CA GLY A 214 -15.42 -16.37 -5.21
C GLY A 214 -15.10 -14.87 -5.05
N VAL A 215 -14.78 -14.17 -6.14
CA VAL A 215 -14.60 -12.70 -6.13
C VAL A 215 -15.93 -11.95 -6.19
N GLU A 216 -16.98 -12.52 -6.78
CA GLU A 216 -18.33 -11.93 -6.80
C GLU A 216 -19.14 -12.24 -5.52
N ASP A 217 -18.57 -12.96 -4.55
CA ASP A 217 -19.26 -13.36 -3.32
C ASP A 217 -19.62 -12.16 -2.43
N GLU A 218 -20.80 -12.20 -1.80
CA GLU A 218 -21.26 -11.12 -0.93
C GLU A 218 -20.38 -10.91 0.32
N TYR A 219 -19.62 -11.91 0.75
CA TYR A 219 -18.74 -11.82 1.92
C TYR A 219 -17.29 -11.52 1.54
N SER A 220 -16.75 -10.44 2.10
CA SER A 220 -15.38 -9.99 1.85
C SER A 220 -14.31 -11.04 2.19
N ASP A 221 -14.55 -11.93 3.16
CA ASP A 221 -13.61 -13.01 3.50
C ASP A 221 -13.44 -14.00 2.35
N VAL A 222 -14.53 -14.36 1.66
CA VAL A 222 -14.48 -15.24 0.48
C VAL A 222 -13.72 -14.54 -0.64
N ARG A 223 -14.03 -13.25 -0.90
CA ARG A 223 -13.33 -12.45 -1.92
C ARG A 223 -11.83 -12.35 -1.65
N ARG A 224 -11.42 -12.05 -0.42
CA ARG A 224 -10.00 -11.93 -0.02
C ARG A 224 -9.23 -13.24 -0.17
N ASN A 225 -9.81 -14.35 0.26
CA ASN A 225 -9.20 -15.66 0.08
C ASN A 225 -9.12 -16.02 -1.40
N THR A 226 -10.13 -15.68 -2.20
CA THR A 226 -10.14 -15.92 -3.64
C THR A 226 -9.02 -15.14 -4.35
N ILE A 227 -8.83 -13.85 -4.06
CA ILE A 227 -7.71 -13.07 -4.63
C ILE A 227 -6.35 -13.65 -4.24
N SER A 228 -6.22 -14.11 -2.99
CA SER A 228 -5.00 -14.80 -2.55
C SER A 228 -4.76 -16.08 -3.35
N SER A 229 -5.82 -16.86 -3.61
CA SER A 229 -5.77 -18.09 -4.40
C SER A 229 -5.42 -17.83 -5.86
N VAL A 230 -6.01 -16.81 -6.49
CA VAL A 230 -5.65 -16.40 -7.85
C VAL A 230 -4.15 -16.13 -7.93
N TYR A 231 -3.61 -15.33 -7.00
CA TYR A 231 -2.18 -15.01 -6.97
C TYR A 231 -1.28 -16.25 -6.80
N SER A 232 -1.69 -17.20 -5.96
CA SER A 232 -0.95 -18.46 -5.74
C SER A 232 -0.89 -19.35 -6.98
N LEU A 233 -1.92 -19.29 -7.84
CA LEU A 233 -2.03 -20.08 -9.08
C LEU A 233 -1.37 -19.42 -10.30
N VAL A 234 -0.75 -18.24 -10.15
CA VAL A 234 -0.15 -17.52 -11.29
C VAL A 234 1.07 -18.23 -11.84
N THR A 235 0.97 -18.64 -13.10
CA THR A 235 2.07 -19.13 -13.96
C THR A 235 2.43 -18.07 -15.02
N PRO A 236 3.56 -18.23 -15.76
CA PRO A 236 3.88 -17.34 -16.88
C PRO A 236 2.80 -17.27 -17.98
N GLY A 237 2.07 -18.36 -18.25
CA GLY A 237 1.00 -18.37 -19.25
C GLY A 237 -0.29 -17.69 -18.77
N ILE A 238 -0.54 -17.73 -17.47
CA ILE A 238 -1.76 -17.19 -16.85
C ILE A 238 -1.65 -15.73 -16.41
N VAL A 239 -0.43 -15.23 -16.19
CA VAL A 239 -0.19 -13.96 -15.50
C VAL A 239 -0.98 -12.78 -16.09
N SER A 240 -1.14 -12.69 -17.42
CA SER A 240 -1.89 -11.58 -18.04
C SER A 240 -3.36 -11.62 -17.61
N ARG A 241 -4.01 -12.78 -17.75
CA ARG A 241 -5.42 -12.95 -17.40
C ARG A 241 -5.67 -12.78 -15.90
N ALA A 242 -4.78 -13.33 -15.07
CA ALA A 242 -4.87 -13.14 -13.61
C ALA A 242 -4.63 -11.69 -13.21
N PHE A 243 -3.79 -10.95 -13.94
CA PHE A 243 -3.55 -9.54 -13.69
C PHE A 243 -4.81 -8.71 -13.93
N ASP A 244 -5.43 -8.87 -15.11
CA ASP A 244 -6.68 -8.19 -15.46
C ASP A 244 -7.79 -8.51 -14.45
N PHE A 245 -7.92 -9.79 -14.10
CA PHE A 245 -8.88 -10.23 -13.10
C PHE A 245 -8.71 -9.57 -11.72
N ILE A 246 -7.46 -9.40 -11.25
CA ILE A 246 -7.20 -8.73 -9.96
C ILE A 246 -7.36 -7.20 -10.08
N VAL A 247 -7.10 -6.62 -11.25
CA VAL A 247 -7.32 -5.19 -11.51
C VAL A 247 -8.80 -4.80 -11.33
N ASP A 248 -9.73 -5.68 -11.69
CA ASP A 248 -11.17 -5.48 -11.44
C ASP A 248 -11.51 -5.35 -9.95
N SER A 249 -10.75 -6.02 -9.09
CA SER A 249 -10.93 -5.98 -7.62
C SER A 249 -10.39 -4.71 -6.96
N LEU A 250 -9.76 -3.81 -7.72
CA LEU A 250 -9.29 -2.52 -7.19
C LEU A 250 -10.41 -1.55 -6.83
N ASN A 251 -11.63 -1.79 -7.34
CA ASN A 251 -12.80 -0.96 -7.07
C ASN A 251 -13.77 -1.58 -6.05
N ASP A 252 -13.41 -2.70 -5.41
CA ASP A 252 -14.23 -3.36 -4.39
C ASP A 252 -14.50 -2.44 -3.21
N GLU A 253 -15.63 -2.57 -2.51
CA GLU A 253 -15.96 -1.78 -1.33
C GLU A 253 -15.06 -2.07 -0.11
N ASP A 254 -14.50 -3.28 0.00
CA ASP A 254 -13.65 -3.69 1.11
C ASP A 254 -12.22 -3.14 0.96
N GLY A 255 -11.81 -2.29 1.91
CA GLY A 255 -10.50 -1.65 1.88
C GLY A 255 -9.33 -2.62 2.03
N ASP A 256 -9.53 -3.74 2.73
CA ASP A 256 -8.50 -4.76 2.94
C ASP A 256 -8.30 -5.61 1.68
N LEU A 257 -9.36 -5.91 0.93
CA LEU A 257 -9.29 -6.53 -0.39
C LEU A 257 -8.56 -5.64 -1.39
N ARG A 258 -8.87 -4.33 -1.44
CA ARG A 258 -8.14 -3.40 -2.32
C ARG A 258 -6.65 -3.37 -1.99
N GLU A 259 -6.30 -3.33 -0.70
CA GLU A 259 -4.90 -3.38 -0.26
C GLU A 259 -4.21 -4.70 -0.66
N LEU A 260 -4.87 -5.84 -0.45
CA LEU A 260 -4.38 -7.16 -0.87
C LEU A 260 -4.18 -7.22 -2.40
N SER A 261 -5.16 -6.74 -3.18
CA SER A 261 -5.12 -6.72 -4.63
C SER A 261 -3.93 -5.92 -5.15
N THR A 262 -3.70 -4.72 -4.62
CA THR A 262 -2.50 -3.92 -4.98
C THR A 262 -1.19 -4.59 -4.60
N LEU A 263 -1.15 -5.36 -3.50
CA LEU A 263 0.02 -6.12 -3.09
C LEU A 263 0.30 -7.27 -4.07
N CYS A 264 -0.74 -8.02 -4.47
CA CYS A 264 -0.64 -9.11 -5.44
C CYS A 264 -0.16 -8.58 -6.81
N LEU A 265 -0.81 -7.53 -7.35
CA LEU A 265 -0.41 -6.90 -8.61
C LEU A 265 1.05 -6.40 -8.57
N LYS A 266 1.45 -5.73 -7.48
CA LYS A 266 2.85 -5.32 -7.28
C LYS A 266 3.79 -6.52 -7.36
N LYS A 267 3.50 -7.62 -6.65
CA LYS A 267 4.35 -8.82 -6.67
C LYS A 267 4.42 -9.44 -8.07
N MET A 268 3.29 -9.52 -8.78
CA MET A 268 3.22 -9.99 -10.17
C MET A 268 4.08 -9.14 -11.11
N SER A 269 4.01 -7.81 -11.00
CA SER A 269 4.81 -6.88 -11.82
C SER A 269 6.33 -7.00 -11.60
N ILE A 270 6.75 -7.41 -10.39
CA ILE A 270 8.16 -7.65 -10.08
C ILE A 270 8.61 -8.96 -10.72
N LYS A 271 7.76 -10.00 -10.65
CA LYS A 271 8.09 -11.36 -11.09
C LYS A 271 8.00 -11.54 -12.61
N TYR A 272 7.05 -10.87 -13.27
CA TYR A 272 6.74 -11.06 -14.68
C TYR A 272 6.88 -9.75 -15.48
N THR A 273 7.11 -9.88 -16.79
CA THR A 273 7.06 -8.74 -17.71
C THR A 273 5.68 -8.63 -18.31
N LEU A 274 4.91 -7.63 -17.87
CA LEU A 274 3.56 -7.37 -18.33
C LEU A 274 3.53 -6.12 -19.19
N VAL A 275 2.92 -6.21 -20.37
CA VAL A 275 2.58 -5.08 -21.23
C VAL A 275 1.12 -4.77 -20.97
N ILE A 276 0.81 -3.53 -20.64
CA ILE A 276 -0.56 -3.10 -20.34
C ILE A 276 -0.98 -1.95 -21.24
N ASP A 277 -2.28 -1.93 -21.56
CA ASP A 277 -2.91 -0.88 -22.32
C ASP A 277 -3.25 0.35 -21.46
N ARG A 278 -3.73 1.40 -22.13
CA ARG A 278 -4.10 2.68 -21.53
C ARG A 278 -5.26 2.59 -20.53
N GLU A 279 -6.22 1.70 -20.75
CA GLU A 279 -7.41 1.62 -19.91
C GLU A 279 -7.09 0.97 -18.56
N ILE A 280 -6.33 -0.12 -18.59
CA ILE A 280 -5.80 -0.77 -17.39
C ILE A 280 -4.93 0.23 -16.59
N VAL A 281 -4.12 1.05 -17.25
CA VAL A 281 -3.36 2.12 -16.58
C VAL A 281 -4.27 3.07 -15.80
N ARG A 282 -5.39 3.48 -16.39
CA ARG A 282 -6.33 4.40 -15.72
C ARG A 282 -6.95 3.76 -14.50
N GLN A 283 -7.46 2.55 -14.64
CA GLN A 283 -8.07 1.81 -13.54
C GLN A 283 -7.10 1.62 -12.37
N ILE A 284 -5.83 1.28 -12.65
CA ILE A 284 -4.78 1.18 -11.64
C ILE A 284 -4.49 2.56 -11.01
N CYS A 285 -4.39 3.64 -11.80
CA CYS A 285 -4.09 4.98 -11.29
C CYS A 285 -5.21 5.57 -10.43
N GLU A 286 -6.48 5.19 -10.66
CA GLU A 286 -7.60 5.60 -9.81
C GLU A 286 -7.40 5.20 -8.34
N SER A 287 -6.73 4.05 -8.10
CA SER A 287 -6.34 3.61 -6.75
C SER A 287 -5.33 4.54 -6.04
N LEU A 288 -4.73 5.52 -6.73
CA LEU A 288 -3.90 6.55 -6.07
C LEU A 288 -4.73 7.52 -5.22
N LYS A 289 -6.05 7.61 -5.46
CA LYS A 289 -6.99 8.43 -4.67
C LYS A 289 -7.26 7.85 -3.27
N GLU A 290 -6.82 6.62 -3.02
CA GLU A 290 -7.01 5.94 -1.74
C GLU A 290 -6.46 6.71 -0.54
N ARG A 291 -7.00 6.46 0.66
CA ARG A 291 -6.49 7.12 1.87
C ARG A 291 -5.21 6.44 2.38
N ARG A 292 -5.12 5.13 2.24
CA ARG A 292 -4.03 4.33 2.79
C ARG A 292 -2.74 4.54 2.00
N SER A 293 -1.69 5.02 2.68
CA SER A 293 -0.37 5.26 2.07
C SER A 293 0.26 3.99 1.49
N LYS A 294 -0.03 2.82 2.10
CA LYS A 294 0.45 1.51 1.64
C LYS A 294 -0.11 1.12 0.27
N VAL A 295 -1.39 1.43 0.00
CA VAL A 295 -2.02 1.23 -1.32
C VAL A 295 -1.32 2.09 -2.37
N LYS A 296 -1.16 3.40 -2.10
CA LYS A 296 -0.44 4.30 -3.01
C LYS A 296 0.99 3.83 -3.30
N ALA A 297 1.71 3.40 -2.27
CA ALA A 297 3.06 2.86 -2.42
C ALA A 297 3.10 1.58 -3.26
N ASN A 298 2.10 0.70 -3.10
CA ASN A 298 1.98 -0.50 -3.93
C ASN A 298 1.72 -0.15 -5.39
N ILE A 299 0.78 0.75 -5.66
CA ILE A 299 0.45 1.21 -7.03
C ILE A 299 1.65 1.87 -7.71
N LEU A 300 2.35 2.80 -7.05
CA LEU A 300 3.53 3.43 -7.65
C LEU A 300 4.65 2.43 -7.93
N SER A 301 4.81 1.42 -7.08
CA SER A 301 5.75 0.33 -7.31
C SER A 301 5.31 -0.57 -8.46
N LEU A 302 4.02 -0.87 -8.56
CA LEU A 302 3.41 -1.61 -9.65
C LEU A 302 3.67 -0.91 -10.98
N LEU A 303 3.24 0.35 -11.11
CA LEU A 303 3.44 1.16 -12.32
C LEU A 303 4.92 1.24 -12.73
N ALA A 304 5.84 1.39 -11.76
CA ALA A 304 7.26 1.43 -12.05
C ALA A 304 7.84 0.13 -12.68
N ASN A 305 7.13 -0.99 -12.62
CA ASN A 305 7.58 -2.28 -13.10
C ASN A 305 6.93 -2.76 -14.42
N LEU A 306 5.90 -2.07 -14.90
CA LEU A 306 5.15 -2.48 -16.09
C LEU A 306 5.79 -1.97 -17.38
N LYS A 307 5.40 -2.61 -18.49
CA LYS A 307 5.60 -2.10 -19.84
C LYS A 307 4.32 -1.49 -20.37
N TYR A 308 4.46 -0.46 -21.19
CA TYR A 308 3.34 0.32 -21.69
C TYR A 308 3.33 0.32 -23.22
N GLU A 309 2.13 0.51 -23.79
CA GLU A 309 1.94 0.72 -25.22
C GLU A 309 2.03 2.20 -25.62
N ASP A 310 1.66 3.10 -24.71
CA ASP A 310 1.65 4.56 -24.91
C ASP A 310 2.37 5.28 -23.75
N VAL A 311 2.95 6.45 -24.05
CA VAL A 311 3.54 7.35 -23.07
C VAL A 311 2.51 8.14 -22.26
N GLU A 312 1.20 7.99 -22.53
CA GLU A 312 0.13 8.66 -21.78
C GLU A 312 0.11 8.35 -20.29
N ILE A 313 0.71 7.23 -19.86
CA ILE A 313 1.00 6.97 -18.44
C ILE A 313 1.65 8.18 -17.74
N PHE A 314 2.47 8.93 -18.47
CA PHE A 314 3.06 10.17 -17.96
C PHE A 314 2.00 11.19 -17.58
N ASP A 315 1.09 11.54 -18.50
CA ASP A 315 0.07 12.57 -18.28
C ASP A 315 -0.92 12.12 -17.19
N ILE A 316 -1.30 10.84 -17.18
CA ILE A 316 -2.15 10.25 -16.14
C ILE A 316 -1.47 10.40 -14.78
N LEU A 317 -0.25 9.89 -14.61
CA LEU A 317 0.44 9.90 -13.33
C LEU A 317 0.70 11.32 -12.81
N VAL A 318 1.02 12.23 -13.71
CA VAL A 318 1.26 13.64 -13.40
C VAL A 318 -0.04 14.35 -13.00
N SER A 319 -1.22 13.95 -13.51
CA SER A 319 -2.51 14.49 -13.04
C SER A 319 -2.83 14.13 -11.58
N HIS A 320 -2.24 13.05 -11.05
CA HIS A 320 -2.36 12.66 -9.64
C HIS A 320 -1.29 13.32 -8.73
N MET A 321 -0.33 14.01 -9.32
CA MET A 321 0.77 14.67 -8.63
C MET A 321 0.28 15.86 -7.81
N ASP A 322 0.70 15.95 -6.56
CA ASP A 322 0.33 16.94 -5.55
C ASP A 322 -1.18 17.04 -5.23
N VAL A 323 -2.02 16.29 -5.93
CA VAL A 323 -3.44 16.05 -5.61
C VAL A 323 -3.59 14.80 -4.74
N ASN A 324 -3.01 13.69 -5.18
CA ASN A 324 -3.19 12.38 -4.55
C ASN A 324 -1.87 11.80 -4.01
N VAL A 325 -0.76 12.15 -4.66
CA VAL A 325 0.59 11.63 -4.37
C VAL A 325 1.59 12.78 -4.41
N ARG A 326 2.57 12.76 -3.51
CA ARG A 326 3.64 13.77 -3.50
C ARG A 326 4.45 13.76 -4.81
N SER A 327 4.76 14.93 -5.35
CA SER A 327 5.65 15.13 -6.50
C SER A 327 6.90 14.23 -6.51
N ARG A 328 7.62 14.15 -5.38
CA ARG A 328 8.84 13.32 -5.26
C ARG A 328 8.59 11.83 -5.56
N ASP A 329 7.47 11.30 -5.12
CA ASP A 329 7.12 9.90 -5.32
C ASP A 329 6.74 9.63 -6.78
N VAL A 330 6.05 10.58 -7.42
CA VAL A 330 5.74 10.57 -8.86
C VAL A 330 7.02 10.63 -9.70
N PHE A 331 7.94 11.56 -9.42
CA PHE A 331 9.21 11.67 -10.15
C PHE A 331 10.02 10.37 -10.10
N ARG A 332 10.10 9.76 -8.91
CA ARG A 332 10.78 8.48 -8.71
C ARG A 332 10.13 7.34 -9.51
N CYS A 333 8.79 7.35 -9.62
CA CYS A 333 8.03 6.39 -10.41
C CYS A 333 8.28 6.61 -11.92
N ILE A 334 8.12 7.83 -12.43
CA ILE A 334 8.38 8.21 -13.83
C ILE A 334 9.79 7.81 -14.25
N ARG A 335 10.79 8.11 -13.41
CA ARG A 335 12.19 7.73 -13.66
C ARG A 335 12.33 6.24 -13.96
N LYS A 336 11.68 5.38 -13.15
CA LYS A 336 11.69 3.92 -13.35
C LYS A 336 10.90 3.51 -14.60
N ILE A 337 9.72 4.09 -14.82
CA ILE A 337 8.88 3.83 -16.00
C ILE A 337 9.69 4.09 -17.28
N VAL A 338 10.31 5.26 -17.41
CA VAL A 338 11.13 5.64 -18.58
C VAL A 338 12.33 4.71 -18.73
N SER A 339 13.02 4.40 -17.63
CA SER A 339 14.20 3.52 -17.64
C SER A 339 13.89 2.10 -18.16
N ARG A 340 12.65 1.61 -17.93
CA ARG A 340 12.18 0.28 -18.34
C ARG A 340 11.51 0.28 -19.72
N ASN A 341 10.98 1.43 -20.14
CA ASN A 341 10.23 1.64 -21.40
C ASN A 341 10.98 2.55 -22.39
N ARG A 342 12.32 2.51 -22.38
CA ARG A 342 13.17 3.44 -23.14
C ARG A 342 12.77 3.57 -24.61
N LYS A 343 12.56 2.46 -25.31
CA LYS A 343 12.20 2.46 -26.74
C LYS A 343 10.93 3.27 -27.02
N LEU A 344 9.90 3.08 -26.21
CA LEU A 344 8.63 3.80 -26.31
C LEU A 344 8.81 5.31 -26.08
N PHE A 345 9.53 5.68 -25.03
CA PHE A 345 9.76 7.10 -24.70
C PHE A 345 10.71 7.78 -25.70
N PHE A 346 11.67 7.06 -26.28
CA PHE A 346 12.50 7.56 -27.38
C PHE A 346 11.67 7.87 -28.64
N ALA A 347 10.78 6.96 -29.03
CA ALA A 347 9.89 7.15 -30.18
C ALA A 347 8.97 8.37 -30.01
N ASN A 348 8.67 8.74 -28.77
CA ASN A 348 7.78 9.86 -28.42
C ASN A 348 8.53 11.07 -27.80
N MET A 349 9.85 11.15 -27.98
CA MET A 349 10.68 12.20 -27.36
C MET A 349 10.21 13.62 -27.69
N ASP A 350 9.67 13.84 -28.89
CA ASP A 350 9.19 15.15 -29.34
C ASP A 350 8.02 15.68 -28.49
N ARG A 351 7.22 14.80 -27.88
CA ARG A 351 6.14 15.16 -26.93
C ARG A 351 6.67 15.77 -25.63
N PHE A 352 7.91 15.44 -25.26
CA PHE A 352 8.57 15.92 -24.04
C PHE A 352 9.55 17.07 -24.30
N TYR A 353 9.98 17.25 -25.55
CA TYR A 353 11.02 18.20 -25.94
C TYR A 353 10.50 19.25 -26.95
N LYS A 354 10.29 18.88 -28.22
CA LYS A 354 10.04 19.84 -29.32
C LYS A 354 8.68 20.54 -29.27
N HIS A 355 7.63 19.86 -28.83
CA HIS A 355 6.26 20.39 -28.84
C HIS A 355 5.85 21.06 -27.53
N THR A 356 6.83 21.47 -26.73
CA THR A 356 6.59 22.03 -25.40
C THR A 356 7.29 23.38 -25.25
N SER A 357 6.75 24.24 -24.40
CA SER A 357 7.36 25.54 -24.03
C SER A 357 8.84 25.41 -23.65
N ILE A 358 9.26 24.24 -23.18
CA ILE A 358 10.63 23.86 -22.83
C ILE A 358 11.65 24.12 -23.96
N ALA A 359 11.27 23.95 -25.23
CA ALA A 359 12.17 24.18 -26.36
C ALA A 359 12.29 25.65 -26.78
N GLN A 360 11.38 26.52 -26.32
CA GLN A 360 11.25 27.90 -26.81
C GLN A 360 11.37 28.97 -25.70
N VAL A 361 11.07 28.62 -24.44
CA VAL A 361 11.07 29.53 -23.28
C VAL A 361 11.67 28.80 -22.07
N GLU A 362 12.59 29.45 -21.36
CA GLU A 362 13.14 28.94 -20.10
C GLU A 362 12.02 28.76 -19.07
N SER A 363 11.58 27.52 -18.88
CA SER A 363 10.47 27.17 -17.98
C SER A 363 10.96 27.20 -16.52
N SER A 364 10.08 27.61 -15.60
CA SER A 364 10.42 27.71 -14.17
C SER A 364 10.75 26.33 -13.60
N LEU A 365 11.85 26.22 -12.85
CA LEU A 365 12.20 25.03 -12.08
C LEU A 365 11.26 24.79 -10.87
N GLU A 366 10.30 25.68 -10.65
CA GLU A 366 9.24 25.55 -9.65
C GLU A 366 8.00 24.81 -10.22
N ASP A 367 7.89 24.72 -11.55
CA ASP A 367 6.81 24.00 -12.20
C ASP A 367 7.06 22.48 -12.08
N THR A 368 6.28 21.80 -11.24
CA THR A 368 6.41 20.36 -11.01
C THR A 368 6.13 19.55 -12.27
N PHE A 369 5.33 20.07 -13.20
CA PHE A 369 5.08 19.47 -14.51
C PHE A 369 6.34 19.55 -15.39
N TYR A 370 7.01 20.70 -15.38
CA TYR A 370 8.30 20.88 -16.03
C TYR A 370 9.36 19.93 -15.46
N ILE A 371 9.44 19.83 -14.14
CA ILE A 371 10.35 18.89 -13.45
C ILE A 371 10.08 17.44 -13.85
N ALA A 372 8.81 17.01 -13.92
CA ALA A 372 8.46 15.68 -14.39
C ALA A 372 8.96 15.41 -15.82
N ARG A 373 8.81 16.38 -16.73
CA ARG A 373 9.34 16.27 -18.11
C ARG A 373 10.87 16.23 -18.13
N LEU A 374 11.54 17.04 -17.31
CA LEU A 374 12.99 17.00 -17.19
C LEU A 374 13.48 15.63 -16.70
N VAL A 375 12.76 14.98 -15.78
CA VAL A 375 13.09 13.61 -15.35
C VAL A 375 13.05 12.65 -16.53
N VAL A 376 12.02 12.72 -17.39
CA VAL A 376 11.95 11.90 -18.62
C VAL A 376 13.14 12.16 -19.52
N LEU A 377 13.40 13.42 -19.87
CA LEU A 377 14.47 13.80 -20.79
C LEU A 377 15.85 13.41 -20.25
N ARG A 378 16.08 13.56 -18.94
CA ARG A 378 17.33 13.15 -18.28
C ARG A 378 17.54 11.65 -18.40
N GLU A 379 16.51 10.84 -18.14
CA GLU A 379 16.62 9.39 -18.26
C GLU A 379 16.86 8.93 -19.71
N LEU A 380 16.24 9.60 -20.69
CA LEU A 380 16.53 9.35 -22.11
C LEU A 380 17.97 9.74 -22.49
N LYS A 381 18.45 10.91 -22.04
CA LYS A 381 19.83 11.37 -22.27
C LYS A 381 20.86 10.43 -21.62
N LYS A 382 20.58 9.92 -20.41
CA LYS A 382 21.42 8.91 -19.75
C LYS A 382 21.47 7.61 -20.55
N ALA A 383 20.35 7.18 -21.12
CA ALA A 383 20.28 5.98 -21.96
C ALA A 383 20.96 6.16 -23.33
N ASN A 384 20.95 7.37 -23.90
CA ASN A 384 21.63 7.70 -25.15
C ASN A 384 22.29 9.10 -25.06
N PRO A 385 23.59 9.17 -24.71
CA PRO A 385 24.30 10.44 -24.58
C PRO A 385 24.39 11.26 -25.88
N GLY A 386 24.15 10.63 -27.04
CA GLY A 386 24.21 11.27 -28.36
C GLY A 386 23.03 12.17 -28.70
N ILE A 387 21.93 12.14 -27.93
CA ILE A 387 20.79 13.05 -28.13
C ILE A 387 21.25 14.49 -27.95
N ARG A 388 21.01 15.36 -28.93
CA ARG A 388 21.26 16.80 -28.78
C ARG A 388 20.10 17.45 -28.06
N MET A 389 20.39 18.09 -26.93
CA MET A 389 19.45 18.91 -26.17
C MET A 389 20.01 20.33 -26.05
N SER A 390 19.15 21.30 -25.78
CA SER A 390 19.60 22.68 -25.56
C SER A 390 20.47 22.74 -24.30
N GLU A 391 21.45 23.64 -24.30
CA GLU A 391 22.35 23.84 -23.16
C GLU A 391 21.57 24.19 -21.88
N VAL A 392 20.44 24.89 -22.01
CA VAL A 392 19.54 25.23 -20.89
C VAL A 392 18.97 23.97 -20.24
N ILE A 393 18.47 23.01 -21.03
CA ILE A 393 17.88 21.77 -20.50
C ILE A 393 18.94 20.87 -19.88
N GLU A 394 20.10 20.75 -20.52
CA GLU A 394 21.22 20.01 -19.94
C GLU A 394 21.68 20.65 -18.62
N ASN A 395 21.68 21.99 -18.54
CA ASN A 395 21.92 22.71 -17.30
C ASN A 395 20.82 22.47 -16.26
N HIS A 396 19.57 22.15 -16.62
CA HIS A 396 18.49 21.87 -15.66
C HIS A 396 18.49 20.42 -15.14
N PHE A 397 19.08 19.47 -15.87
CA PHE A 397 19.27 18.10 -15.34
C PHE A 397 20.07 18.07 -14.05
N LEU A 398 21.00 19.01 -13.95
CA LEU A 398 21.85 19.14 -12.79
C LEU A 398 21.08 19.62 -11.54
N PHE A 399 20.08 20.49 -11.72
CA PHE A 399 19.15 20.85 -10.65
C PHE A 399 18.38 19.63 -10.12
N LEU A 400 17.94 18.73 -11.02
CA LEU A 400 17.29 17.48 -10.60
C LEU A 400 18.21 16.57 -9.78
N GLU A 401 19.51 16.53 -10.10
CA GLU A 401 20.48 15.73 -9.35
C GLU A 401 20.66 16.25 -7.93
N ILE A 402 20.71 17.57 -7.75
CA ILE A 402 20.74 18.21 -6.42
C ILE A 402 19.45 17.91 -5.64
N MET A 403 18.28 18.01 -6.28
CA MET A 403 16.97 17.71 -5.65
C MET A 403 16.82 16.25 -5.20
N GLU A 404 17.57 15.31 -5.80
CA GLU A 404 17.51 13.88 -5.49
C GLU A 404 18.55 13.43 -4.44
N CYS A 405 19.56 14.25 -4.13
CA CYS A 405 20.53 13.98 -3.05
C CYS A 405 19.81 13.98 -1.70
N SER A 406 19.87 12.86 -0.97
CA SER A 406 19.04 12.64 0.22
C SER A 406 19.67 13.11 1.52
N GLU A 407 20.99 13.35 1.57
CA GLU A 407 21.77 13.78 2.74
C GLU A 407 23.16 14.23 2.25
N PRO A 408 23.72 15.38 2.69
CA PRO A 408 25.14 15.67 2.56
C PRO A 408 25.89 15.22 3.84
N ASP A 409 25.62 14.01 4.34
CA ASP A 409 26.40 13.46 5.45
C ASP A 409 27.78 13.05 4.94
N GLY A 410 28.77 13.93 5.16
CA GLY A 410 30.18 13.64 4.89
C GLY A 410 30.98 14.72 4.16
N CYS A 411 30.41 15.89 3.85
CA CYS A 411 31.14 16.91 3.10
C CYS A 411 32.09 17.79 3.96
N GLY A 412 32.35 17.47 5.24
CA GLY A 412 33.20 18.26 6.15
C GLY A 412 34.56 18.69 5.56
N GLY A 413 35.25 17.79 4.84
CA GLY A 413 36.51 18.11 4.14
C GLY A 413 36.34 18.73 2.74
N GLY A 414 35.17 18.52 2.09
CA GLY A 414 34.85 19.13 0.81
C GLY A 414 34.53 20.63 0.93
N TYR A 415 34.01 21.07 2.08
CA TYR A 415 33.58 22.45 2.30
C TYR A 415 34.73 23.46 2.39
N VAL A 416 35.86 23.09 3.00
CA VAL A 416 37.07 23.92 3.05
C VAL A 416 37.62 24.16 1.64
N PHE A 417 37.67 23.09 0.84
CA PHE A 417 38.07 23.15 -0.57
C PHE A 417 37.14 24.05 -1.41
N PHE A 418 35.83 24.03 -1.16
CA PHE A 418 34.87 24.91 -1.84
C PHE A 418 35.05 26.38 -1.50
N ARG A 419 35.26 26.68 -0.21
CA ARG A 419 35.54 28.04 0.28
C ARG A 419 36.79 28.59 -0.39
N ASP A 420 37.87 27.80 -0.42
CA ASP A 420 39.16 28.24 -0.94
C ASP A 420 39.13 28.46 -2.47
N ILE A 421 38.35 27.65 -3.21
CA ILE A 421 38.12 27.82 -4.66
C ILE A 421 37.30 29.08 -4.98
N LEU A 422 36.20 29.31 -4.26
CA LEU A 422 35.36 30.49 -4.47
C LEU A 422 36.09 31.77 -4.08
N HIS A 423 36.88 31.69 -3.01
CA HIS A 423 37.77 32.75 -2.56
C HIS A 423 38.83 33.10 -3.61
N GLN A 424 39.57 32.11 -4.09
CA GLN A 424 40.60 32.29 -5.13
C GLN A 424 40.00 32.91 -6.41
N PHE A 425 38.79 32.52 -6.78
CA PHE A 425 38.10 33.07 -7.95
C PHE A 425 37.76 34.56 -7.81
N LEU A 426 37.39 35.01 -6.60
CA LEU A 426 37.00 36.39 -6.33
C LEU A 426 38.21 37.31 -6.09
N GLU A 427 39.34 36.79 -5.62
CA GLU A 427 40.58 37.56 -5.40
C GLU A 427 41.41 37.77 -6.67
N GLU A 428 41.44 36.79 -7.57
CA GLU A 428 42.02 37.00 -8.89
C GLU A 428 41.12 38.01 -9.60
N LEU A 429 41.48 39.30 -9.73
CA LEU A 429 40.65 40.31 -10.40
C LEU A 429 41.08 40.54 -11.87
N ASP A 430 42.35 40.28 -12.23
CA ASP A 430 42.92 40.67 -13.54
C ASP A 430 43.17 39.54 -14.56
N GLY A 431 42.12 38.86 -15.06
CA GLY A 431 42.36 37.79 -16.06
C GLY A 431 41.14 37.08 -16.65
N GLY A 432 39.99 37.77 -16.76
CA GLY A 432 38.65 37.19 -16.98
C GLY A 432 38.55 35.98 -17.91
N GLU A 433 39.09 36.04 -19.13
CA GLU A 433 38.99 34.92 -20.09
C GLU A 433 39.88 33.71 -19.73
N GLN A 434 41.10 33.96 -19.28
CA GLN A 434 42.04 32.89 -18.97
C GLN A 434 41.66 32.18 -17.66
N ARG A 435 41.10 32.94 -16.71
CA ARG A 435 40.52 32.42 -15.48
C ARG A 435 39.34 31.49 -15.74
N GLU A 436 38.37 31.95 -16.54
CA GLU A 436 37.22 31.15 -16.93
C GLU A 436 37.64 29.84 -17.63
N LYS A 437 38.70 29.88 -18.45
CA LYS A 437 39.29 28.68 -19.06
C LYS A 437 39.90 27.72 -18.02
N ASN A 438 40.57 28.23 -16.99
CA ASN A 438 41.19 27.42 -15.94
C ASN A 438 40.15 26.74 -15.03
N TYR A 439 39.12 27.47 -14.59
CA TYR A 439 38.03 26.88 -13.82
C TYR A 439 37.22 25.89 -14.66
N ARG A 440 36.94 26.19 -15.94
CA ARG A 440 36.34 25.21 -16.87
C ARG A 440 37.18 23.93 -16.99
N ARG A 441 38.52 24.01 -17.00
CA ARG A 441 39.41 22.84 -17.00
C ARG A 441 39.35 22.06 -15.69
N LEU A 442 39.35 22.75 -14.54
CA LEU A 442 39.20 22.13 -13.22
C LEU A 442 37.87 21.36 -13.12
N PHE A 443 36.78 22.00 -13.51
CA PHE A 443 35.44 21.41 -13.56
C PHE A 443 35.33 20.20 -14.48
N ARG A 444 35.93 20.26 -15.68
CA ARG A 444 35.98 19.10 -16.59
C ARG A 444 36.73 17.92 -15.99
N ARG A 445 37.78 18.18 -15.21
CA ARG A 445 38.58 17.16 -14.52
C ARG A 445 37.76 16.49 -13.40
N MET A 446 37.18 17.29 -12.52
CA MET A 446 36.35 16.79 -11.42
C MET A 446 35.13 16.00 -11.93
N LYS A 447 34.52 16.44 -13.04
CA LYS A 447 33.47 15.70 -13.74
C LYS A 447 33.94 14.34 -14.24
N LYS A 448 35.15 14.27 -14.81
CA LYS A 448 35.77 13.01 -15.29
C LYS A 448 36.06 12.04 -14.14
N GLU A 449 36.36 12.57 -12.97
CA GLU A 449 36.65 11.82 -11.74
C GLU A 449 35.38 11.44 -10.94
N ASN A 450 34.19 11.76 -11.47
CA ASN A 450 32.89 11.49 -10.87
C ASN A 450 32.73 12.09 -9.46
N ASP A 451 33.39 13.23 -9.22
CA ASP A 451 33.30 13.94 -7.96
C ASP A 451 31.94 14.65 -7.85
N HIS A 452 31.04 14.09 -7.04
CA HIS A 452 29.69 14.62 -6.79
C HIS A 452 29.69 16.08 -6.30
N ARG A 453 30.83 16.53 -5.76
CA ARG A 453 31.07 17.90 -5.28
C ARG A 453 31.20 18.95 -6.38
N TYR A 454 31.65 18.55 -7.58
CA TYR A 454 31.93 19.50 -8.69
C TYR A 454 30.69 20.33 -9.07
N TRP A 455 29.53 19.72 -8.96
CA TRP A 455 28.26 20.24 -9.41
C TRP A 455 27.76 21.44 -8.60
N PHE A 456 27.95 21.42 -7.28
CA PHE A 456 27.64 22.56 -6.41
C PHE A 456 28.57 23.74 -6.70
N ILE A 457 29.88 23.48 -6.85
CA ILE A 457 30.87 24.52 -7.19
C ILE A 457 30.55 25.15 -8.54
N TYR A 458 30.21 24.35 -9.54
CA TYR A 458 29.95 24.82 -10.90
C TYR A 458 28.80 25.82 -10.95
N TYR A 459 27.72 25.62 -10.18
CA TYR A 459 26.60 26.54 -10.16
C TYR A 459 26.86 27.82 -9.37
N ILE A 460 27.53 27.73 -8.22
CA ILE A 460 27.94 28.95 -7.51
C ILE A 460 28.89 29.75 -8.40
N TYR A 461 29.84 29.09 -9.06
CA TYR A 461 30.74 29.69 -10.05
C TYR A 461 29.96 30.35 -11.19
N LYS A 462 29.01 29.64 -11.82
CA LYS A 462 28.24 30.18 -12.95
C LYS A 462 27.42 31.39 -12.51
N GLY A 463 26.82 31.33 -11.32
CA GLY A 463 26.07 32.45 -10.78
C GLY A 463 26.93 33.67 -10.46
N MET A 464 28.15 33.46 -9.96
CA MET A 464 29.11 34.53 -9.71
C MET A 464 29.72 35.11 -11.00
N ALA A 465 29.97 34.27 -12.01
CA ALA A 465 30.47 34.71 -13.31
C ALA A 465 29.45 35.57 -14.07
N GLU A 466 28.15 35.26 -13.94
CA GLU A 466 27.07 36.09 -14.48
C GLU A 466 26.95 37.44 -13.75
N LEU A 467 27.08 37.43 -12.41
CA LEU A 467 27.18 38.62 -11.56
C LEU A 467 28.27 39.60 -12.02
N LEU A 468 29.47 39.07 -12.26
CA LEU A 468 30.63 39.85 -12.72
C LEU A 468 30.46 40.44 -14.13
N ARG A 469 29.62 39.83 -14.97
CA ARG A 469 29.36 40.28 -16.35
C ARG A 469 28.34 41.44 -16.45
N LYS A 470 27.92 42.05 -15.33
CA LYS A 470 26.96 43.18 -15.27
C LYS A 470 25.64 42.95 -16.03
N GLY A 471 25.19 41.69 -16.12
CA GLY A 471 23.84 41.35 -16.59
C GLY A 471 22.91 41.16 -15.39
N LYS A 472 21.78 41.87 -15.35
CA LYS A 472 20.69 41.59 -14.39
C LYS A 472 20.12 40.19 -14.71
N SER A 473 20.68 39.15 -14.10
CA SER A 473 20.26 37.74 -14.28
C SER A 473 19.40 37.26 -13.11
N ASN A 474 18.33 36.52 -13.42
CA ASN A 474 17.42 35.84 -12.48
C ASN A 474 18.13 34.91 -11.47
N ILE A 475 19.39 34.53 -11.73
CA ILE A 475 20.22 33.77 -10.80
C ILE A 475 20.52 34.56 -9.50
N LEU A 476 20.55 35.89 -9.55
CA LEU A 476 20.73 36.75 -8.38
C LEU A 476 19.59 36.64 -7.37
N GLN A 477 18.38 36.29 -7.81
CA GLN A 477 17.26 35.99 -6.91
C GLN A 477 17.41 34.62 -6.22
N ARG A 478 18.31 33.77 -6.70
CA ARG A 478 18.54 32.40 -6.20
C ARG A 478 19.74 32.29 -5.24
N ILE A 479 20.68 33.23 -5.30
CA ILE A 479 21.82 33.32 -4.36
C ILE A 479 21.34 33.51 -2.90
N PRO A 480 20.38 34.39 -2.60
CA PRO A 480 19.82 34.52 -1.26
C PRO A 480 19.20 33.22 -0.72
N PHE A 481 18.67 32.35 -1.57
CA PHE A 481 18.14 31.04 -1.15
C PHE A 481 19.26 30.09 -0.69
N LEU A 482 20.42 30.13 -1.33
CA LEU A 482 21.60 29.33 -0.95
C LEU A 482 22.28 29.84 0.32
N PHE A 483 22.20 31.14 0.61
CA PHE A 483 22.84 31.80 1.75
C PHE A 483 21.86 32.39 2.79
N ALA A 484 20.58 32.02 2.71
CA ALA A 484 19.49 32.56 3.55
C ALA A 484 19.80 32.50 5.05
N ASN A 485 20.56 31.48 5.46
CA ASN A 485 20.79 31.13 6.85
C ASN A 485 22.09 31.69 7.40
N THR A 486 22.85 32.38 6.55
CA THR A 486 24.18 32.86 6.91
C THR A 486 24.26 34.37 7.10
N GLY A 487 23.11 35.05 7.01
CA GLY A 487 23.04 36.51 7.19
C GLY A 487 23.51 37.30 5.97
N PHE A 488 23.43 36.70 4.78
CA PHE A 488 23.88 37.32 3.53
C PHE A 488 23.09 38.58 3.26
N ASP A 489 23.78 39.72 3.22
CA ASP A 489 23.21 40.98 2.79
C ASP A 489 23.26 41.06 1.24
N PRO A 490 22.11 41.03 0.56
CA PRO A 490 22.06 41.12 -0.90
C PRO A 490 22.70 42.39 -1.47
N SER A 491 22.81 43.46 -0.66
CA SER A 491 23.49 44.70 -1.06
C SER A 491 25.00 44.50 -1.30
N MET A 492 25.60 43.49 -0.65
CA MET A 492 27.00 43.10 -0.84
C MET A 492 27.27 42.56 -2.24
N ALA A 493 26.24 42.08 -2.95
CA ALA A 493 26.36 41.52 -4.29
C ALA A 493 26.92 42.50 -5.35
N ASN A 494 26.92 43.80 -5.04
CA ASN A 494 27.44 44.86 -5.92
C ASN A 494 28.96 45.10 -5.75
N ASN A 495 29.59 44.52 -4.73
CA ASN A 495 31.02 44.67 -4.46
C ASN A 495 31.67 43.30 -4.27
N THR A 496 32.47 42.90 -5.26
CA THR A 496 33.19 41.62 -5.29
C THR A 496 34.08 41.38 -4.08
N LYS A 497 34.69 42.43 -3.53
CA LYS A 497 35.53 42.34 -2.33
C LYS A 497 34.70 42.01 -1.09
N ASN A 498 33.50 42.59 -0.98
CA ASN A 498 32.57 42.32 0.12
C ASN A 498 32.01 40.90 0.04
N ILE A 499 31.67 40.42 -1.16
CA ILE A 499 31.25 39.02 -1.37
C ILE A 499 32.37 38.05 -1.00
N ALA A 500 33.62 38.37 -1.37
CA ALA A 500 34.77 37.55 -1.02
C ALA A 500 34.98 37.49 0.51
N GLU A 501 34.94 38.63 1.19
CA GLU A 501 35.03 38.70 2.66
C GLU A 501 33.87 37.96 3.35
N TYR A 502 32.65 38.10 2.83
CA TYR A 502 31.50 37.36 3.32
C TYR A 502 31.74 35.86 3.21
N ILE A 503 32.14 35.37 2.04
CA ILE A 503 32.41 33.94 1.80
C ILE A 503 33.56 33.42 2.67
N ARG A 504 34.59 34.23 2.95
CA ARG A 504 35.64 33.87 3.93
C ARG A 504 35.07 33.66 5.32
N SER A 505 34.13 34.52 5.71
CA SER A 505 33.52 34.52 7.05
C SER A 505 32.42 33.48 7.24
N LEU A 506 31.93 32.89 6.14
CA LEU A 506 30.91 31.86 6.15
C LEU A 506 31.41 30.59 6.85
N ASP A 507 30.77 30.23 7.96
CA ASP A 507 30.83 28.86 8.45
C ASP A 507 29.96 27.98 7.54
N PHE A 508 30.57 27.34 6.54
CA PHE A 508 29.86 26.47 5.60
C PHE A 508 29.19 25.27 6.29
N GLY A 509 29.60 24.87 7.50
CA GLY A 509 28.90 23.88 8.32
C GLY A 509 27.53 24.35 8.83
N SER A 510 27.30 25.67 8.82
CA SER A 510 26.02 26.31 9.14
C SER A 510 25.10 26.52 7.93
N ILE A 511 25.59 26.34 6.70
CA ILE A 511 24.78 26.38 5.47
C ILE A 511 23.95 25.11 5.39
N ARG A 512 22.78 25.15 6.03
CA ARG A 512 21.72 24.15 5.84
C ARG A 512 20.81 24.62 4.73
N PHE A 513 20.35 23.70 3.88
CA PHE A 513 19.14 23.94 3.08
C PHE A 513 17.96 24.00 4.07
N LEU A 514 17.69 25.16 4.65
CA LEU A 514 16.48 25.32 5.45
C LEU A 514 15.31 25.37 4.49
N LYS A 515 14.60 24.25 4.42
CA LYS A 515 13.36 24.13 3.68
C LYS A 515 12.27 24.83 4.47
N TYR A 516 12.13 26.15 4.27
CA TYR A 516 10.95 26.86 4.73
C TYR A 516 9.82 26.62 3.73
N ASP A 517 8.78 25.92 4.18
CA ASP A 517 7.55 25.77 3.42
C ASP A 517 6.41 26.38 4.21
N VAL A 518 5.45 26.96 3.49
CA VAL A 518 4.22 27.51 4.06
C VAL A 518 3.05 26.75 3.45
N ASP A 519 2.42 25.96 4.29
CA ASP A 519 1.19 25.26 3.97
C ASP A 519 0.00 26.17 4.32
N VAL A 520 -0.69 26.61 3.27
CA VAL A 520 -1.87 27.46 3.35
C VAL A 520 -2.93 26.91 2.40
N PRO A 521 -4.22 27.09 2.73
CA PRO A 521 -5.29 26.67 1.83
C PRO A 521 -5.20 27.43 0.50
N SER A 522 -5.31 26.72 -0.62
CA SER A 522 -5.34 27.34 -1.96
C SER A 522 -6.60 28.19 -2.21
N ARG A 523 -7.66 27.96 -1.42
CA ARG A 523 -8.90 28.71 -1.48
C ARG A 523 -9.56 28.84 -0.12
N VAL A 524 -10.05 30.03 0.20
CA VAL A 524 -10.82 30.34 1.42
C VAL A 524 -12.20 30.86 1.02
N LYS A 525 -13.26 30.27 1.60
CA LYS A 525 -14.64 30.67 1.35
C LYS A 525 -15.11 31.64 2.43
N VAL A 526 -15.65 32.78 2.02
CA VAL A 526 -16.09 33.84 2.94
C VAL A 526 -17.52 34.26 2.61
N CYS A 527 -18.33 34.49 3.64
CA CYS A 527 -19.71 34.96 3.49
C CYS A 527 -19.72 36.49 3.49
N GLY A 528 -20.08 37.12 2.37
CA GLY A 528 -20.20 38.58 2.27
C GLY A 528 -18.90 39.33 2.58
N ARG A 529 -18.98 40.37 3.44
CA ARG A 529 -17.86 41.22 3.87
C ARG A 529 -17.15 40.72 5.15
N MET A 530 -17.34 39.46 5.53
CA MET A 530 -16.64 38.91 6.71
C MET A 530 -15.11 38.93 6.51
N PRO A 531 -14.31 39.01 7.59
CA PRO A 531 -12.87 38.84 7.50
C PRO A 531 -12.51 37.48 6.91
N VAL A 532 -11.49 37.47 6.05
CA VAL A 532 -10.84 36.25 5.60
C VAL A 532 -10.05 35.65 6.75
N ARG A 533 -10.32 34.40 7.12
CA ARG A 533 -9.57 33.67 8.15
C ARG A 533 -8.99 32.40 7.58
N PHE A 534 -7.70 32.16 7.83
CA PHE A 534 -7.04 30.91 7.49
C PHE A 534 -5.87 30.62 8.44
N SER A 535 -5.55 29.33 8.56
CA SER A 535 -4.37 28.87 9.28
C SER A 535 -3.24 28.65 8.28
N ALA A 536 -2.06 29.20 8.57
CA ALA A 536 -0.83 28.96 7.84
C ALA A 536 0.08 28.08 8.70
N SER A 537 0.43 26.90 8.21
CA SER A 537 1.39 26.02 8.87
C SER A 537 2.77 26.20 8.26
N LEU A 538 3.77 26.48 9.10
CA LEU A 538 5.14 26.65 8.66
C LEU A 538 5.96 25.40 9.01
N LEU A 539 6.66 24.87 8.02
CA LEU A 539 7.62 23.79 8.21
C LEU A 539 9.03 24.39 8.31
N PHE A 540 9.64 24.27 9.49
CA PHE A 540 11.04 24.64 9.73
C PHE A 540 11.65 23.74 10.83
N GLU A 541 12.96 23.51 10.78
CA GLU A 541 13.65 22.56 11.69
C GLU A 541 13.90 23.10 13.10
N LYS A 542 13.99 24.43 13.28
CA LYS A 542 14.23 25.12 14.56
C LYS A 542 13.52 26.48 14.61
N ASP A 543 13.19 26.98 15.80
CA ASP A 543 12.64 28.32 15.96
C ASP A 543 13.68 29.39 15.57
N HIS A 544 13.42 30.11 14.48
CA HIS A 544 14.24 31.24 14.03
C HIS A 544 13.53 32.55 14.40
N GLN A 545 14.19 33.39 15.22
CA GLN A 545 13.56 34.61 15.73
C GLN A 545 13.37 35.71 14.68
N ASP A 546 14.09 35.63 13.57
CA ASP A 546 14.17 36.61 12.47
C ASP A 546 13.31 36.23 11.25
N VAL A 547 12.65 35.07 11.30
CA VAL A 547 11.80 34.56 10.20
C VAL A 547 10.34 34.96 10.44
N HIS A 548 9.70 35.43 9.37
CA HIS A 548 8.34 35.95 9.39
C HIS A 548 7.53 35.36 8.24
N LEU A 549 6.24 35.09 8.49
CA LEU A 549 5.26 34.91 7.43
C LEU A 549 4.81 36.30 6.97
N LYS A 550 5.19 36.68 5.75
CA LYS A 550 4.68 37.85 5.06
C LYS A 550 3.35 37.49 4.40
N VAL A 551 2.32 38.29 4.66
CA VAL A 551 0.98 38.17 4.08
C VAL A 551 0.59 39.50 3.45
N TRP A 552 0.16 39.49 2.18
CA TRP A 552 -0.23 40.72 1.50
C TRP A 552 -1.31 40.46 0.46
N SER A 553 -1.92 41.54 -0.05
CA SER A 553 -2.95 41.48 -1.08
C SER A 553 -2.85 42.71 -1.97
N SER A 554 -2.69 42.50 -3.28
CA SER A 554 -2.57 43.59 -4.27
C SER A 554 -1.47 44.60 -3.87
N ASP A 555 -1.71 45.91 -4.06
CA ASP A 555 -0.75 46.99 -3.80
C ASP A 555 -0.70 47.44 -2.33
N LYS A 556 -1.28 46.66 -1.42
CA LYS A 556 -1.36 47.02 -0.01
C LYS A 556 -0.12 46.66 0.77
N THR A 557 0.08 47.36 1.87
CA THR A 557 1.20 47.14 2.78
C THR A 557 1.18 45.70 3.33
N PRO A 558 2.27 44.93 3.21
CA PRO A 558 2.34 43.59 3.76
C PRO A 558 2.23 43.57 5.29
N ILE A 559 1.59 42.52 5.80
CA ILE A 559 1.51 42.19 7.23
C ILE A 559 2.52 41.07 7.51
N TYR A 560 3.28 41.20 8.58
CA TYR A 560 4.29 40.22 8.96
C TYR A 560 3.92 39.54 10.27
N PHE A 561 3.91 38.21 10.27
CA PHE A 561 3.67 37.40 11.45
C PHE A 561 4.97 36.69 11.81
N LYS A 562 5.37 36.75 13.09
CA LYS A 562 6.55 36.00 13.55
C LYS A 562 6.35 34.51 13.28
N ALA A 563 7.34 33.84 12.69
CA ALA A 563 7.23 32.45 12.31
C ALA A 563 6.95 31.56 13.54
N ARG A 564 5.89 30.76 13.43
CA ARG A 564 5.49 29.72 14.37
C ARG A 564 5.01 28.52 13.56
N LYS A 565 5.02 27.33 14.16
CA LYS A 565 4.55 26.10 13.51
C LYS A 565 3.15 26.27 12.88
N THR A 566 2.29 27.05 13.52
CA THR A 566 0.96 27.41 13.02
C THR A 566 0.67 28.87 13.33
N ILE A 567 0.12 29.60 12.36
CA ILE A 567 -0.24 31.02 12.45
C ILE A 567 -1.68 31.19 11.96
N GLU A 568 -2.55 31.71 12.83
CA GLU A 568 -3.90 32.11 12.43
C GLU A 568 -3.87 33.52 11.85
N VAL A 569 -4.27 33.65 10.59
CA VAL A 569 -4.28 34.91 9.84
C VAL A 569 -5.72 35.37 9.68
N CYS A 570 -5.98 36.63 10.03
CA CYS A 570 -7.29 37.27 9.87
C CYS A 570 -7.13 38.60 9.13
N ILE A 571 -7.69 38.69 7.92
CA ILE A 571 -7.63 39.90 7.08
C ILE A 571 -9.04 40.47 6.92
N LEU A 572 -9.23 41.72 7.31
CA LEU A 572 -10.54 42.42 7.26
C LEU A 572 -10.84 43.04 5.89
N GLU A 573 -9.96 42.84 4.94
CA GLU A 573 -9.97 43.57 3.67
C GLU A 573 -10.81 42.90 2.59
N ASP A 574 -11.39 43.72 1.72
CA ASP A 574 -12.11 43.23 0.55
C ASP A 574 -11.15 42.95 -0.61
N VAL A 575 -10.67 41.70 -0.66
CA VAL A 575 -9.67 41.25 -1.65
C VAL A 575 -10.09 39.92 -2.28
N SER A 576 -9.71 39.74 -3.55
CA SER A 576 -9.96 38.50 -4.33
C SER A 576 -8.85 37.45 -4.13
N SER A 577 -7.65 37.89 -3.74
CA SER A 577 -6.51 37.03 -3.48
C SER A 577 -5.66 37.55 -2.31
N ILE A 578 -5.08 36.62 -1.56
CA ILE A 578 -4.07 36.87 -0.53
C ILE A 578 -2.82 36.09 -0.93
N TYR A 579 -1.65 36.69 -0.73
CA TYR A 579 -0.36 36.08 -0.99
C TYR A 579 0.38 35.89 0.33
N CYS A 580 1.07 34.76 0.46
CA CYS A 580 1.82 34.39 1.65
C CYS A 580 3.21 33.91 1.25
N SER A 581 4.25 34.39 1.92
CA SER A 581 5.60 33.83 1.80
C SER A 581 6.33 33.92 3.12
N VAL A 582 7.23 32.97 3.38
CA VAL A 582 8.16 33.06 4.49
C VAL A 582 9.30 33.97 4.04
N VAL A 583 9.62 34.96 4.86
CA VAL A 583 10.69 35.93 4.61
C VAL A 583 11.55 36.10 5.85
N LYS A 584 12.77 36.55 5.63
CA LYS A 584 13.63 37.12 6.67
C LYS A 584 13.67 38.63 6.47
N LEU A 585 13.38 39.37 7.53
CA LEU A 585 13.40 40.84 7.51
C LEU A 585 14.85 41.29 7.69
N HIS A 586 15.42 41.97 6.69
CA HIS A 586 16.78 42.48 6.76
C HIS A 586 16.87 43.91 6.21
N SER A 587 17.22 44.87 7.07
CA SER A 587 17.53 46.26 6.69
C SER A 587 16.47 46.92 5.78
N GLY A 588 15.18 46.62 5.99
CA GLY A 588 14.08 47.16 5.19
C GLY A 588 13.79 46.44 3.88
N GLN A 589 14.45 45.31 3.60
CA GLN A 589 14.16 44.42 2.47
C GLN A 589 13.67 43.04 2.97
N ASP A 590 12.72 42.48 2.23
CA ASP A 590 12.26 41.11 2.44
C ASP A 590 13.17 40.14 1.69
N ILE A 591 13.86 39.27 2.42
CA ILE A 591 14.58 38.15 1.82
C ILE A 591 13.63 36.96 1.76
N PRO A 592 13.13 36.54 0.59
CA PRO A 592 12.21 35.41 0.49
C PRO A 592 12.91 34.10 0.86
N LEU A 593 12.30 33.36 1.78
CA LEU A 593 12.75 32.06 2.28
C LEU A 593 11.86 30.91 1.79
N SER A 594 10.62 31.19 1.38
CA SER A 594 9.74 30.25 0.71
C SER A 594 9.16 30.83 -0.57
N HIS A 595 8.58 29.98 -1.41
CA HIS A 595 7.73 30.43 -2.51
C HIS A 595 6.54 31.25 -1.99
N THR A 596 6.06 32.15 -2.85
CA THR A 596 4.79 32.86 -2.60
C THR A 596 3.62 31.94 -2.92
N LYS A 597 2.78 31.66 -1.93
CA LYS A 597 1.51 30.94 -2.10
C LYS A 597 0.39 31.96 -2.29
N ALA A 598 -0.44 31.72 -3.30
CA ALA A 598 -1.65 32.50 -3.53
C ALA A 598 -2.86 31.75 -2.96
N ILE A 599 -3.69 32.47 -2.22
CA ILE A 599 -4.94 32.01 -1.61
C ILE A 599 -6.07 32.74 -2.33
N SER A 600 -6.92 32.00 -3.04
CA SER A 600 -8.09 32.56 -3.71
C SER A 600 -9.26 32.75 -2.74
N ILE A 601 -9.90 33.92 -2.76
CA ILE A 601 -11.04 34.23 -1.88
C ILE A 601 -12.35 34.07 -2.64
N GLU A 602 -13.11 33.03 -2.29
CA GLU A 602 -14.41 32.76 -2.89
C GLU A 602 -15.52 33.35 -2.01
N ARG A 603 -16.12 34.45 -2.48
CA ARG A 603 -17.22 35.09 -1.77
C ARG A 603 -18.55 34.45 -2.13
N LYS A 604 -19.21 33.87 -1.13
CA LYS A 604 -20.59 33.43 -1.27
C LYS A 604 -21.53 34.60 -0.96
N LYS A 605 -22.53 34.80 -1.83
CA LYS A 605 -23.68 35.62 -1.47
C LYS A 605 -24.29 35.03 -0.18
N PRO A 606 -24.58 35.84 0.85
CA PRO A 606 -25.31 35.33 2.00
C PRO A 606 -26.59 34.66 1.49
N ARG A 607 -26.84 33.41 1.90
CA ARG A 607 -28.15 32.79 1.69
C ARG A 607 -29.15 33.68 2.41
N LYS A 608 -30.21 34.12 1.71
CA LYS A 608 -31.27 34.97 2.28
C LYS A 608 -31.95 34.33 3.50
N ASP A 609 -31.72 33.05 3.75
CA ASP A 609 -32.56 32.22 4.62
C ASP A 609 -31.93 31.92 6.00
N LEU A 610 -30.84 32.59 6.39
CA LEU A 610 -30.10 32.26 7.64
C LEU A 610 -29.87 33.43 8.61
N ILE A 611 -30.64 34.51 8.51
CA ILE A 611 -30.77 35.47 9.63
C ILE A 611 -32.26 35.69 9.91
N PRO A 612 -32.84 35.03 10.94
CA PRO A 612 -34.11 35.47 11.48
C PRO A 612 -33.90 36.87 12.08
N GLY A 613 -34.52 37.91 11.49
CA GLY A 613 -34.71 39.20 12.16
C GLY A 613 -34.03 40.44 11.57
N ILE A 614 -33.59 40.46 10.31
CA ILE A 614 -33.18 41.72 9.66
C ILE A 614 -33.94 41.88 8.33
N ASP A 615 -35.24 42.15 8.45
CA ASP A 615 -36.09 42.79 7.44
C ASP A 615 -36.83 43.98 8.10
N LEU A 616 -36.09 44.78 8.87
CA LEU A 616 -36.52 46.09 9.35
C LEU A 616 -35.27 46.97 9.51
N TYR A 617 -34.84 47.62 8.43
CA TYR A 617 -34.32 49.01 8.36
C TYR A 617 -34.01 49.39 6.91
#